data_AF-A0A2G6EQC8-F1
#
_entry.id   AF-A0A2G6EQC8-F1
#
_cell.length_a   1.000
_cell.length_b   1.000
_cell.length_c   1.000
_cell.angle_alpha   90.00
_cell.angle_beta   90.00
_cell.angle_gamma   90.00
#
_symmetry.space_group_name_H-M   'P 1'
#
loop_
_entity.id
_entity.type
_entity.pdbx_description
1 polymer ?
#
loop_
_entity_poly.entity_id
_entity_poly.type
_entity_poly.pdbx_seq_one_letter_code
_entity_poly.pdbx_strand_id
1 'polypeptide(L)'
;LDIQTPFYLNIAPNQDATFTPRLMSKRGLMLGGEYRYLLSHWSGSIAATYLPEDLKDKDKRWSFNTTHRYRPTEHFVLSGSYQRVSDNDYIKHFDNQLDLSNINFVQSHLNATYLYSPNFRLVGEFKDYQLANSAYTKADKPYSVLPRLSAIGRWRFDNDINLISHTELTNFDKDDSVSGWRFDQLLSASYDFERTYGFIKPTLAYRFTGYQLRDQGSAVPEHITRTLPTFSLDSGLYFDRQMTWFGHNATQTLEPRLYYLYTPYRDQSDIPDFDTAAIDSAYDAMFLSNRFIGKDRIGDANQLTTALSSTITDNQSGRELATLAVGQIQYFADRRVSLLDSVSSASRSSVIAEGRPPHGKIAVRPDVFAWHR
;
A
#
# COMPACT_ATOMS: atom_id res chain seq x y z
N LEU A 1 -20.36 -1.79 -36.01
CA LEU A 1 -21.46 -1.15 -35.27
C LEU A 1 -21.55 -1.78 -33.89
N ASP A 2 -21.62 -0.95 -32.87
CA ASP A 2 -21.78 -1.30 -31.47
C ASP A 2 -22.73 -0.26 -30.87
N ILE A 3 -23.92 -0.67 -30.48
CA ILE A 3 -24.98 0.21 -29.97
C ILE A 3 -25.37 -0.27 -28.58
N GLN A 4 -25.37 0.64 -27.63
CA GLN A 4 -25.83 0.41 -26.26
C GLN A 4 -27.05 1.30 -25.98
N THR A 5 -28.14 0.70 -25.50
CA THR A 5 -29.40 1.40 -25.21
C THR A 5 -29.77 1.22 -23.74
N PRO A 6 -29.29 2.09 -22.82
CA PRO A 6 -29.62 1.97 -21.40
C PRO A 6 -31.07 2.38 -21.10
N PHE A 7 -31.77 1.57 -20.30
CA PHE A 7 -33.09 1.82 -19.74
C PHE A 7 -32.97 1.99 -18.23
N TYR A 8 -33.16 3.22 -17.76
CA TYR A 8 -33.12 3.54 -16.33
C TYR A 8 -34.48 3.31 -15.67
N LEU A 9 -34.47 2.67 -14.51
CA LEU A 9 -35.63 2.41 -13.67
C LEU A 9 -35.37 2.95 -12.26
N ASN A 10 -36.12 3.98 -11.88
CA ASN A 10 -36.19 4.44 -10.50
C ASN A 10 -37.16 3.54 -9.73
N ILE A 11 -36.65 2.66 -8.86
CA ILE A 11 -37.48 1.70 -8.12
C ILE A 11 -38.05 2.36 -6.86
N ALA A 12 -37.21 3.05 -6.12
CA ALA A 12 -37.54 3.78 -4.89
C ALA A 12 -36.52 4.92 -4.67
N PRO A 13 -36.78 5.89 -3.77
CA PRO A 13 -35.84 6.99 -3.50
C PRO A 13 -34.40 6.54 -3.15
N ASN A 14 -34.25 5.29 -2.72
CA ASN A 14 -32.99 4.71 -2.28
C ASN A 14 -32.59 3.44 -3.07
N GLN A 15 -33.24 3.17 -4.21
CA GLN A 15 -32.96 2.02 -5.07
C GLN A 15 -33.20 2.37 -6.54
N ASP A 16 -32.26 2.02 -7.39
CA ASP A 16 -32.42 2.14 -8.84
C ASP A 16 -31.85 0.92 -9.56
N ALA A 17 -32.27 0.76 -10.82
CA ALA A 17 -31.72 -0.22 -11.72
C ALA A 17 -31.54 0.38 -13.11
N THR A 18 -30.54 -0.10 -13.83
CA THR A 18 -30.33 0.21 -15.25
C THR A 18 -30.20 -1.09 -16.02
N PHE A 19 -31.12 -1.33 -16.96
CA PHE A 19 -31.03 -2.45 -17.89
C PHE A 19 -30.47 -1.97 -19.22
N THR A 20 -29.46 -2.66 -19.74
CA THR A 20 -28.68 -2.15 -20.86
C THR A 20 -28.44 -3.22 -21.92
N PRO A 21 -29.33 -3.37 -22.90
CA PRO A 21 -29.04 -4.09 -24.13
C PRO A 21 -27.87 -3.42 -24.89
N ARG A 22 -26.90 -4.23 -25.31
CA ARG A 22 -25.79 -3.81 -26.15
C ARG A 22 -25.72 -4.73 -27.37
N LEU A 23 -26.01 -4.19 -28.55
CA LEU A 23 -25.96 -4.90 -29.81
C LEU A 23 -24.62 -4.63 -30.50
N MET A 24 -23.79 -5.67 -30.62
CA MET A 24 -22.51 -5.63 -31.30
C MET A 24 -22.59 -6.42 -32.61
N SER A 25 -22.45 -5.78 -33.77
CA SER A 25 -22.60 -6.50 -35.06
C SER A 25 -21.63 -7.65 -35.27
N LYS A 26 -20.46 -7.62 -34.61
CA LYS A 26 -19.45 -8.69 -34.71
C LYS A 26 -19.56 -9.77 -33.63
N ARG A 27 -20.30 -9.53 -32.54
CA ARG A 27 -20.31 -10.40 -31.35
C ARG A 27 -21.71 -10.82 -30.88
N GLY A 28 -22.77 -10.11 -31.25
CA GLY A 28 -24.15 -10.44 -30.88
C GLY A 28 -24.78 -9.46 -29.89
N LEU A 29 -25.91 -9.88 -29.29
CA LEU A 29 -26.64 -9.11 -28.29
C LEU A 29 -26.16 -9.49 -26.88
N MET A 30 -25.58 -8.53 -26.18
CA MET A 30 -25.25 -8.62 -24.77
C MET A 30 -26.33 -7.93 -23.94
N LEU A 31 -26.71 -8.53 -22.82
CA LEU A 31 -27.61 -7.94 -21.83
C LEU A 31 -26.79 -7.53 -20.61
N GLY A 32 -26.76 -6.23 -20.32
CA GLY A 32 -26.19 -5.67 -19.10
C GLY A 32 -27.28 -5.28 -18.11
N GLY A 33 -26.98 -5.35 -16.83
CA GLY A 33 -27.83 -4.86 -15.76
C GLY A 33 -27.00 -4.31 -14.62
N GLU A 34 -27.45 -3.20 -14.05
CA GLU A 34 -26.92 -2.63 -12.81
C GLU A 34 -28.08 -2.41 -11.85
N TYR A 35 -27.89 -2.75 -10.58
CA TYR A 35 -28.81 -2.46 -9.48
C TYR A 35 -28.03 -1.78 -8.36
N ARG A 36 -28.52 -0.65 -7.86
CA ARG A 36 -27.90 0.10 -6.77
C ARG A 36 -28.89 0.33 -5.65
N TYR A 37 -28.40 0.30 -4.43
CA TYR A 37 -29.25 0.48 -3.25
C TYR A 37 -28.52 1.22 -2.12
N LEU A 38 -29.31 1.95 -1.32
CA LEU A 38 -28.89 2.66 -0.12
C LEU A 38 -29.92 2.45 1.00
N LEU A 39 -29.70 1.44 1.84
CA LEU A 39 -30.51 1.13 3.01
C LEU A 39 -29.88 1.74 4.27
N SER A 40 -30.58 1.68 5.41
CA SER A 40 -30.14 2.29 6.68
C SER A 40 -28.73 1.88 7.13
N HIS A 41 -28.37 0.60 6.92
CA HIS A 41 -27.05 0.07 7.30
C HIS A 41 -26.30 -0.53 6.12
N TRP A 42 -26.91 -0.63 4.95
CA TRP A 42 -26.35 -1.31 3.79
C TRP A 42 -26.32 -0.37 2.60
N SER A 43 -25.24 -0.40 1.84
CA SER A 43 -25.17 0.25 0.54
C SER A 43 -24.41 -0.65 -0.41
N GLY A 44 -24.68 -0.54 -1.71
CA GLY A 44 -23.97 -1.34 -2.67
C GLY A 44 -24.51 -1.26 -4.07
N SER A 45 -23.84 -2.01 -4.94
CA SER A 45 -24.22 -2.20 -6.33
C SER A 45 -23.99 -3.64 -6.75
N ILE A 46 -24.82 -4.09 -7.69
CA ILE A 46 -24.68 -5.36 -8.38
C ILE A 46 -24.73 -5.04 -9.86
N ALA A 47 -23.69 -5.39 -10.60
CA ALA A 47 -23.59 -5.24 -12.03
C ALA A 47 -23.31 -6.61 -12.65
N ALA A 48 -24.02 -6.93 -13.72
CA ALA A 48 -23.81 -8.17 -14.45
C ALA A 48 -24.00 -7.93 -15.95
N THR A 49 -23.25 -8.67 -16.75
CA THR A 49 -23.43 -8.73 -18.19
C THR A 49 -23.47 -10.18 -18.65
N TYR A 50 -24.28 -10.44 -19.67
CA TYR A 50 -24.42 -11.77 -20.24
C TYR A 50 -24.57 -11.68 -21.76
N LEU A 51 -23.68 -12.37 -22.46
CA LEU A 51 -23.70 -12.58 -23.90
C LEU A 51 -23.84 -14.10 -24.13
N PRO A 52 -25.05 -14.58 -24.48
CA PRO A 52 -25.34 -16.01 -24.58
C PRO A 52 -24.48 -16.74 -25.63
N GLU A 53 -24.22 -16.08 -26.76
CA GLU A 53 -23.38 -16.59 -27.84
C GLU A 53 -22.58 -15.43 -28.43
N ASP A 54 -21.25 -15.47 -28.27
CA ASP A 54 -20.34 -14.59 -28.97
C ASP A 54 -20.19 -15.06 -30.41
N LEU A 55 -20.71 -14.29 -31.37
CA LEU A 55 -20.68 -14.67 -32.79
C LEU A 55 -19.27 -14.87 -33.35
N LYS A 56 -18.24 -14.28 -32.73
CA LYS A 56 -16.84 -14.40 -33.16
C LYS A 56 -16.20 -15.69 -32.64
N ASP A 57 -16.38 -15.98 -31.35
CA ASP A 57 -15.64 -17.03 -30.64
C ASP A 57 -16.52 -18.27 -30.35
N LYS A 58 -17.83 -18.19 -30.59
CA LYS A 58 -18.86 -19.22 -30.34
C LYS A 58 -18.99 -19.66 -28.88
N ASP A 59 -18.63 -18.77 -27.97
CA ASP A 59 -18.67 -18.98 -26.52
C ASP A 59 -19.66 -18.06 -25.81
N LYS A 60 -20.10 -18.50 -24.63
CA LYS A 60 -20.91 -17.71 -23.70
C LYS A 60 -19.98 -16.79 -22.91
N ARG A 61 -20.25 -15.50 -22.89
CA ARG A 61 -19.42 -14.49 -22.18
C ARG A 61 -20.24 -13.81 -21.10
N TRP A 62 -19.65 -13.60 -19.92
CA TRP A 62 -20.34 -12.93 -18.83
C TRP A 62 -19.37 -12.23 -17.88
N SER A 63 -19.87 -11.21 -17.20
CA SER A 63 -19.21 -10.63 -16.04
C SER A 63 -20.21 -10.44 -14.91
N PHE A 64 -19.69 -10.55 -13.70
CA PHE A 64 -20.42 -10.26 -12.48
C PHE A 64 -19.51 -9.41 -11.60
N ASN A 65 -20.00 -8.28 -11.15
CA ASN A 65 -19.31 -7.40 -10.23
C ASN A 65 -20.31 -6.94 -9.18
N THR A 66 -19.96 -7.06 -7.91
CA THR A 66 -20.77 -6.50 -6.85
C THR A 66 -19.91 -5.86 -5.80
N THR A 67 -20.41 -4.73 -5.26
CA THR A 67 -19.79 -4.03 -4.14
C THR A 67 -20.83 -3.84 -3.06
N HIS A 68 -20.44 -4.10 -1.82
CA HIS A 68 -21.32 -4.02 -0.67
C HIS A 68 -20.60 -3.37 0.50
N ARG A 69 -21.32 -2.53 1.23
CA ARG A 69 -20.87 -1.93 2.48
C ARG A 69 -21.98 -2.05 3.52
N TYR A 70 -21.65 -2.64 4.66
CA TYR A 70 -22.51 -2.80 5.82
C TYR A 70 -21.91 -2.07 7.02
N ARG A 71 -22.66 -1.14 7.60
CA ARG A 71 -22.28 -0.32 8.76
C ARG A 71 -23.46 -0.26 9.75
N PRO A 72 -23.68 -1.32 10.55
CA PRO A 72 -24.76 -1.36 11.54
C PRO A 72 -24.55 -0.40 12.71
N THR A 73 -23.29 -0.10 13.02
CA THR A 73 -22.88 0.80 14.11
C THR A 73 -21.74 1.69 13.65
N GLU A 74 -21.34 2.65 14.47
CA GLU A 74 -20.17 3.48 14.15
C GLU A 74 -18.84 2.72 14.25
N HIS A 75 -18.83 1.62 15.01
CA HIS A 75 -17.65 0.82 15.35
C HIS A 75 -17.38 -0.33 14.38
N PHE A 76 -18.38 -0.78 13.60
CA PHE A 76 -18.23 -1.92 12.70
C PHE A 76 -18.51 -1.53 11.25
N VAL A 77 -17.58 -1.88 10.36
CA VAL A 77 -17.75 -1.74 8.92
C VAL A 77 -17.32 -3.03 8.25
N LEU A 78 -18.24 -3.66 7.52
CA LEU A 78 -17.95 -4.74 6.59
C LEU A 78 -18.05 -4.17 5.17
N SER A 79 -17.04 -4.37 4.35
CA SER A 79 -17.03 -3.95 2.95
C SER A 79 -16.49 -5.08 2.11
N GLY A 80 -17.15 -5.38 1.01
CA GLY A 80 -16.72 -6.44 0.11
C GLY A 80 -16.94 -6.04 -1.33
N SER A 81 -16.05 -6.51 -2.19
CA SER A 81 -16.32 -6.58 -3.61
C SER A 81 -16.06 -7.98 -4.11
N TYR A 82 -16.93 -8.47 -4.98
CA TYR A 82 -16.75 -9.75 -5.63
C TYR A 82 -16.92 -9.55 -7.11
N GLN A 83 -15.86 -9.87 -7.86
CA GLN A 83 -15.85 -9.74 -9.30
C GLN A 83 -15.38 -11.04 -9.94
N ARG A 84 -16.10 -11.45 -10.98
CA ARG A 84 -15.78 -12.60 -11.81
C ARG A 84 -16.09 -12.32 -13.26
N VAL A 85 -15.28 -12.89 -14.13
CA VAL A 85 -15.47 -12.87 -15.59
C VAL A 85 -15.45 -14.29 -16.12
N SER A 86 -16.10 -14.52 -17.26
CA SER A 86 -16.18 -15.83 -17.90
C SER A 86 -14.83 -16.39 -18.33
N ASP A 87 -13.90 -15.51 -18.71
CA ASP A 87 -12.63 -15.86 -19.32
C ASP A 87 -11.59 -14.74 -19.20
N ASN A 88 -10.34 -15.08 -19.51
CA ASN A 88 -9.17 -14.22 -19.36
C ASN A 88 -9.09 -13.09 -20.39
N ASP A 89 -9.95 -13.03 -21.42
CA ASP A 89 -9.95 -11.95 -22.42
C ASP A 89 -11.23 -11.10 -22.35
N TYR A 90 -12.12 -11.39 -21.40
CA TYR A 90 -13.41 -10.71 -21.28
C TYR A 90 -13.27 -9.19 -21.18
N ILE A 91 -12.43 -8.71 -20.25
CA ILE A 91 -12.26 -7.26 -20.01
C ILE A 91 -11.71 -6.58 -21.26
N LYS A 92 -10.65 -7.15 -21.84
CA LYS A 92 -10.04 -6.68 -23.09
C LYS A 92 -11.04 -6.56 -24.24
N HIS A 93 -12.04 -7.43 -24.31
CA HIS A 93 -13.01 -7.47 -25.39
C HIS A 93 -14.23 -6.56 -25.21
N PHE A 94 -14.64 -6.31 -23.96
CA PHE A 94 -15.95 -5.71 -23.67
C PHE A 94 -15.91 -4.45 -22.82
N ASP A 95 -14.79 -4.16 -22.14
CA ASP A 95 -14.66 -2.91 -21.41
C ASP A 95 -14.43 -1.75 -22.40
N ASN A 96 -15.34 -0.79 -22.39
CA ASN A 96 -15.37 0.35 -23.31
C ASN A 96 -14.82 1.63 -22.67
N GLN A 97 -14.30 1.56 -21.44
CA GLN A 97 -13.58 2.70 -20.89
C GLN A 97 -12.35 2.95 -21.77
N LEU A 98 -12.18 4.19 -22.23
CA LEU A 98 -11.00 4.69 -22.97
C LEU A 98 -9.70 4.61 -22.14
N ASP A 99 -9.72 3.87 -21.04
CA ASP A 99 -8.60 3.65 -20.15
C ASP A 99 -7.78 2.48 -20.70
N LEU A 100 -6.48 2.71 -20.87
CA LEU A 100 -5.48 1.72 -21.32
C LEU A 100 -5.19 0.69 -20.20
N SER A 101 -6.23 0.21 -19.52
CA SER A 101 -6.11 -0.61 -18.32
C SER A 101 -5.82 -2.07 -18.72
N ASN A 102 -4.54 -2.44 -18.67
CA ASN A 102 -4.11 -3.84 -18.64
C ASN A 102 -4.49 -4.44 -17.27
N ILE A 103 -5.78 -4.73 -17.07
CA ILE A 103 -6.24 -5.47 -15.90
C ILE A 103 -5.79 -6.93 -16.08
N ASN A 104 -4.68 -7.29 -15.45
CA ASN A 104 -4.13 -8.66 -15.54
C ASN A 104 -4.88 -9.63 -14.63
N PHE A 105 -5.40 -9.13 -13.51
CA PHE A 105 -6.11 -9.91 -12.52
C PHE A 105 -7.34 -9.15 -12.02
N VAL A 106 -8.44 -9.87 -11.87
CA VAL A 106 -9.66 -9.38 -11.23
C VAL A 106 -9.61 -9.76 -9.76
N GLN A 107 -9.68 -8.77 -8.87
CA GLN A 107 -9.62 -8.98 -7.43
C GLN A 107 -11.02 -9.10 -6.83
N SER A 108 -11.23 -10.13 -6.01
CA SER A 108 -12.34 -10.21 -5.05
C SER A 108 -11.80 -10.05 -3.65
N HIS A 109 -12.49 -9.26 -2.83
CA HIS A 109 -12.06 -9.04 -1.46
C HIS A 109 -13.23 -8.81 -0.50
N LEU A 110 -13.02 -9.18 0.74
CA LEU A 110 -13.90 -8.88 1.87
C LEU A 110 -13.05 -8.32 3.01
N ASN A 111 -13.45 -7.18 3.55
CA ASN A 111 -12.77 -6.50 4.65
C ASN A 111 -13.79 -6.20 5.75
N ALA A 112 -13.51 -6.65 6.97
CA ALA A 112 -14.24 -6.29 8.17
C ALA A 112 -13.34 -5.47 9.08
N THR A 113 -13.77 -4.27 9.47
CA THR A 113 -13.09 -3.43 10.44
C THR A 113 -13.97 -3.27 11.67
N TYR A 114 -13.39 -3.53 12.84
CA TYR A 114 -14.04 -3.32 14.14
C TYR A 114 -13.17 -2.42 15.03
N LEU A 115 -13.71 -1.28 15.43
CA LEU A 115 -13.10 -0.33 16.34
C LEU A 115 -13.56 -0.63 17.77
N TYR A 116 -12.77 -1.43 18.50
CA TYR A 116 -13.05 -1.80 19.89
C TYR A 116 -12.96 -0.60 20.83
N SER A 117 -11.97 0.27 20.58
CA SER A 117 -11.77 1.55 21.29
C SER A 117 -11.08 2.55 20.35
N PRO A 118 -11.03 3.86 20.67
CA PRO A 118 -10.37 4.86 19.82
C PRO A 118 -8.90 4.53 19.47
N ASN A 119 -8.25 3.75 20.33
CA ASN A 119 -6.86 3.32 20.24
C ASN A 119 -6.66 1.86 19.80
N PHE A 120 -7.71 1.05 19.65
CA PHE A 120 -7.58 -0.37 19.31
C PHE A 120 -8.55 -0.80 18.21
N ARG A 121 -7.98 -1.27 17.09
CA ARG A 121 -8.73 -1.65 15.89
C ARG A 121 -8.39 -3.07 15.47
N LEU A 122 -9.42 -3.85 15.18
CA LEU A 122 -9.33 -5.17 14.57
C LEU A 122 -9.72 -5.07 13.09
N VAL A 123 -9.00 -5.78 12.23
CA VAL A 123 -9.27 -5.85 10.79
C VAL A 123 -9.17 -7.30 10.34
N GLY A 124 -10.21 -7.81 9.71
CA GLY A 124 -10.23 -9.09 9.01
C GLY A 124 -10.31 -8.87 7.51
N GLU A 125 -9.53 -9.62 6.74
CA GLU A 125 -9.41 -9.47 5.30
C GLU A 125 -9.38 -10.85 4.63
N PHE A 126 -10.11 -10.96 3.52
CA PHE A 126 -10.05 -12.07 2.58
C PHE A 126 -9.80 -11.47 1.19
N LYS A 127 -8.81 -11.99 0.45
CA LYS A 127 -8.50 -11.55 -0.91
C LYS A 127 -8.22 -12.75 -1.79
N ASP A 128 -8.76 -12.72 -3.00
CA ASP A 128 -8.50 -13.70 -4.04
C ASP A 128 -8.47 -13.02 -5.41
N TYR A 129 -7.71 -13.60 -6.34
CA TYR A 129 -7.49 -13.07 -7.67
C TYR A 129 -7.93 -14.08 -8.73
N GLN A 130 -8.64 -13.61 -9.75
CA GLN A 130 -8.90 -14.35 -10.98
C GLN A 130 -8.01 -13.80 -12.09
N LEU A 131 -7.38 -14.68 -12.87
CA LEU A 131 -6.67 -14.30 -14.08
C LEU A 131 -7.63 -13.64 -15.07
N ALA A 132 -7.25 -12.47 -15.59
CA ALA A 132 -8.09 -11.64 -16.47
C ALA A 132 -7.35 -11.13 -17.71
N ASN A 133 -6.16 -11.70 -17.98
CA ASN A 133 -5.38 -11.46 -19.17
C ASN A 133 -4.67 -12.76 -19.60
N SER A 134 -4.96 -13.24 -20.81
CA SER A 134 -4.38 -14.48 -21.36
C SER A 134 -2.85 -14.42 -21.58
N ALA A 135 -2.25 -13.23 -21.54
CA ALA A 135 -0.79 -13.07 -21.59
C ALA A 135 -0.07 -13.51 -20.30
N TYR A 136 -0.81 -13.76 -19.22
CA TYR A 136 -0.30 -14.17 -17.92
C TYR A 136 -0.78 -15.59 -17.58
N THR A 137 -0.07 -16.23 -16.67
CA THR A 137 -0.31 -17.61 -16.23
C THR A 137 -0.76 -17.65 -14.77
N LYS A 138 -1.12 -18.85 -14.28
CA LYS A 138 -1.39 -19.06 -12.86
C LYS A 138 -0.19 -18.75 -11.97
N ALA A 139 1.03 -18.97 -12.46
CA ALA A 139 2.26 -18.67 -11.72
C ALA A 139 2.42 -17.15 -11.47
N ASP A 140 1.86 -16.31 -12.34
CA ASP A 140 1.88 -14.86 -12.19
C ASP A 140 0.80 -14.35 -11.23
N LYS A 141 -0.17 -15.20 -10.85
CA LYS A 141 -1.24 -14.82 -9.92
C LYS A 141 -0.63 -14.41 -8.57
N PRO A 142 -1.05 -13.26 -7.99
CA PRO A 142 -0.69 -12.92 -6.62
C PRO A 142 -1.21 -13.97 -5.63
N TYR A 143 -0.57 -14.07 -4.46
CA TYR A 143 -1.08 -14.91 -3.37
C TYR A 143 -2.51 -14.52 -2.98
N SER A 144 -3.36 -15.53 -2.82
CA SER A 144 -4.63 -15.36 -2.13
C SER A 144 -4.38 -15.27 -0.63
N VAL A 145 -5.16 -14.43 0.05
CA VAL A 145 -5.04 -14.14 1.48
C VAL A 145 -6.34 -14.58 2.16
N LEU A 146 -6.33 -15.74 2.83
CA LEU A 146 -7.54 -16.43 3.28
C LEU A 146 -7.35 -17.13 4.64
N PRO A 147 -7.50 -16.45 5.79
CA PRO A 147 -7.71 -15.01 5.98
C PRO A 147 -6.41 -14.25 6.35
N ARG A 148 -6.51 -12.92 6.41
CA ARG A 148 -5.63 -12.05 7.20
C ARG A 148 -6.43 -11.41 8.32
N LEU A 149 -6.01 -11.67 9.56
CA LEU A 149 -6.55 -11.04 10.76
C LEU A 149 -5.47 -10.16 11.36
N SER A 150 -5.80 -8.92 11.68
CA SER A 150 -4.84 -7.99 12.30
C SER A 150 -5.46 -7.17 13.42
N ALA A 151 -4.64 -6.85 14.40
CA ALA A 151 -4.96 -6.00 15.52
C ALA A 151 -3.93 -4.87 15.61
N ILE A 152 -4.39 -3.63 15.70
CA ILE A 152 -3.54 -2.45 15.81
C ILE A 152 -3.96 -1.67 17.05
N GLY A 153 -3.05 -1.58 18.01
CA GLY A 153 -3.15 -0.76 19.20
C GLY A 153 -2.19 0.42 19.19
N ARG A 154 -2.67 1.61 19.55
CA ARG A 154 -1.85 2.84 19.69
C ARG A 154 -2.21 3.57 20.98
N TRP A 155 -1.37 3.47 22.00
CA TRP A 155 -1.58 4.11 23.28
C TRP A 155 -0.61 5.28 23.44
N ARG A 156 -1.15 6.47 23.70
CA ARG A 156 -0.37 7.64 24.09
C ARG A 156 -0.62 7.89 25.57
N PHE A 157 0.45 7.98 26.35
CA PHE A 157 0.42 8.23 27.78
C PHE A 157 0.75 9.70 28.05
N ASP A 158 0.36 10.21 29.22
CA ASP A 158 0.53 11.62 29.60
C ASP A 158 2.00 12.06 29.75
N ASN A 159 2.92 11.10 29.80
CA ASN A 159 4.36 11.33 29.92
C ASN A 159 5.08 11.26 28.56
N ASP A 160 4.41 11.58 27.46
CA ASP A 160 4.94 11.55 26.09
C ASP A 160 5.45 10.19 25.59
N ILE A 161 5.14 9.12 26.33
CA ILE A 161 5.37 7.74 25.88
C ILE A 161 4.24 7.33 24.94
N ASN A 162 4.63 6.78 23.80
CA ASN A 162 3.72 6.17 22.85
C ASN A 162 4.05 4.69 22.69
N LEU A 163 3.06 3.82 22.91
CA LEU A 163 3.13 2.39 22.66
C LEU A 163 2.34 2.04 21.40
N ILE A 164 2.93 1.24 20.53
CA ILE A 164 2.28 0.68 19.35
C ILE A 164 2.40 -0.83 19.42
N SER A 165 1.28 -1.53 19.21
CA SER A 165 1.24 -2.99 19.04
C SER A 165 0.55 -3.30 17.72
N HIS A 166 1.25 -3.99 16.81
CA HIS A 166 0.66 -4.53 15.60
C HIS A 166 0.79 -6.05 15.63
N THR A 167 -0.36 -6.74 15.59
CA THR A 167 -0.44 -8.20 15.49
C THR A 167 -1.08 -8.55 14.16
N GLU A 168 -0.55 -9.54 13.45
CA GLU A 168 -1.12 -10.07 12.23
C GLU A 168 -1.00 -11.60 12.18
N LEU A 169 -2.09 -12.26 11.80
CA LEU A 169 -2.12 -13.67 11.43
C LEU A 169 -2.65 -13.76 10.00
N THR A 170 -1.83 -14.24 9.08
CA THR A 170 -2.17 -14.34 7.66
C THR A 170 -1.95 -15.75 7.14
N ASN A 171 -2.90 -16.28 6.39
CA ASN A 171 -2.71 -17.47 5.57
C ASN A 171 -2.56 -17.08 4.09
N PHE A 172 -1.43 -17.43 3.51
CA PHE A 172 -1.11 -17.23 2.11
C PHE A 172 -1.32 -18.54 1.34
N ASP A 173 -1.98 -18.43 0.20
CA ASP A 173 -2.29 -19.59 -0.65
C ASP A 173 -2.05 -19.27 -2.12
N LYS A 174 -1.33 -20.17 -2.81
CA LYS A 174 -1.06 -20.06 -4.24
C LYS A 174 -0.76 -21.44 -4.84
N ASP A 175 -1.43 -21.76 -5.93
CA ASP A 175 -1.22 -22.99 -6.70
C ASP A 175 0.26 -23.14 -7.10
N ASP A 176 0.79 -24.36 -7.00
CA ASP A 176 2.15 -24.75 -7.41
C ASP A 176 3.26 -23.87 -6.80
N SER A 177 3.00 -23.27 -5.64
CA SER A 177 3.93 -22.40 -4.91
C SER A 177 3.84 -22.67 -3.41
N VAL A 178 4.92 -22.40 -2.68
CA VAL A 178 4.93 -22.47 -1.22
C VAL A 178 3.81 -21.62 -0.64
N SER A 179 3.05 -22.19 0.29
CA SER A 179 1.89 -21.57 0.94
C SER A 179 2.04 -21.70 2.45
N GLY A 180 1.20 -21.01 3.23
CA GLY A 180 1.22 -21.20 4.68
C GLY A 180 0.81 -20.02 5.53
N TRP A 181 0.94 -20.22 6.83
CA TRP A 181 0.57 -19.24 7.85
C TRP A 181 1.77 -18.42 8.27
N ARG A 182 1.56 -17.11 8.43
CA ARG A 182 2.47 -16.16 9.06
C ARG A 182 1.79 -15.51 10.25
N PHE A 183 2.40 -15.64 11.42
CA PHE A 183 2.10 -14.81 12.59
C PHE A 183 3.19 -13.74 12.73
N ASP A 184 2.82 -12.47 12.82
CA ASP A 184 3.73 -11.36 13.09
C ASP A 184 3.22 -10.52 14.27
N GLN A 185 4.14 -10.20 15.18
CA GLN A 185 3.91 -9.31 16.30
C GLN A 185 5.00 -8.25 16.32
N LEU A 186 4.62 -6.99 16.18
CA LEU A 186 5.46 -5.83 16.45
C LEU A 186 4.99 -5.16 17.74
N LEU A 187 5.90 -4.96 18.68
CA LEU A 187 5.72 -4.08 19.82
C LEU A 187 6.72 -2.93 19.69
N SER A 188 6.28 -1.70 19.89
CA SER A 188 7.12 -0.51 19.79
C SER A 188 6.79 0.47 20.89
N ALA A 189 7.81 1.03 21.52
CA ALA A 189 7.72 2.12 22.47
C ALA A 189 8.56 3.30 21.97
N SER A 190 8.01 4.50 22.02
CA SER A 190 8.71 5.73 21.67
C SER A 190 8.44 6.80 22.70
N TYR A 191 9.39 7.73 22.85
CA TYR A 191 9.27 8.88 23.73
C TYR A 191 9.41 10.15 22.89
N ASP A 192 8.39 10.99 22.87
CA ASP A 192 8.35 12.17 21.99
C ASP A 192 8.78 13.41 22.77
N PHE A 193 10.08 13.72 22.77
CA PHE A 193 10.58 14.96 23.37
C PHE A 193 10.49 16.11 22.37
N GLU A 194 9.50 16.98 22.56
CA GLU A 194 9.24 18.10 21.64
C GLU A 194 9.39 19.46 22.34
N ARG A 195 9.99 20.40 21.62
CA ARG A 195 10.14 21.82 21.98
C ARG A 195 9.83 22.66 20.75
N THR A 196 9.55 23.94 20.94
CA THR A 196 9.26 24.87 19.83
C THR A 196 10.40 25.00 18.82
N TYR A 197 11.63 24.66 19.20
CA TYR A 197 12.83 24.77 18.36
C TYR A 197 13.36 23.42 17.85
N GLY A 198 12.72 22.29 18.20
CA GLY A 198 13.17 20.98 17.75
C GLY A 198 12.60 19.81 18.53
N PHE A 199 12.99 18.61 18.13
CA PHE A 199 12.52 17.36 18.72
C PHE A 199 13.61 16.30 18.80
N ILE A 200 13.42 15.35 19.72
CA ILE A 200 14.18 14.10 19.82
C ILE A 200 13.20 12.97 20.13
N LYS A 201 13.21 11.92 19.31
CA LYS A 201 12.31 10.77 19.40
C LYS A 201 13.07 9.46 19.34
N PRO A 202 13.55 8.93 20.49
CA PRO A 202 14.01 7.55 20.57
C PRO A 202 12.83 6.59 20.43
N THR A 203 13.02 5.52 19.67
CA THR A 203 12.05 4.43 19.49
C THR A 203 12.74 3.09 19.63
N LEU A 204 12.19 2.22 20.47
CA LEU A 204 12.59 0.83 20.58
C LEU A 204 11.43 -0.05 20.10
N ALA A 205 11.72 -0.94 19.16
CA ALA A 205 10.78 -1.88 18.61
C ALA A 205 11.31 -3.32 18.74
N TYR A 206 10.40 -4.26 18.92
CA TYR A 206 10.67 -5.68 18.93
C TYR A 206 9.66 -6.37 18.01
N ARG A 207 10.15 -7.10 17.01
CA ARG A 207 9.34 -7.88 16.09
C ARG A 207 9.62 -9.36 16.25
N PHE A 208 8.56 -10.15 16.44
CA PHE A 208 8.56 -11.60 16.34
C PHE A 208 7.73 -12.02 15.14
N THR A 209 8.28 -12.85 14.27
CA THR A 209 7.57 -13.44 13.14
C THR A 209 7.73 -14.96 13.18
N GLY A 210 6.64 -15.70 13.02
CA GLY A 210 6.63 -17.17 12.92
C GLY A 210 5.89 -17.63 11.68
N TYR A 211 6.44 -18.65 11.00
CA TYR A 211 5.91 -19.23 9.78
C TYR A 211 5.62 -20.72 9.98
N GLN A 212 4.49 -21.16 9.43
CA GLN A 212 4.14 -22.55 9.20
C GLN A 212 3.92 -22.72 7.70
N LEU A 213 4.89 -23.30 7.00
CA LEU A 213 4.88 -23.45 5.56
C LEU A 213 4.30 -24.81 5.14
N ARG A 214 3.76 -24.86 3.94
CA ARG A 214 3.36 -26.07 3.22
C ARG A 214 3.74 -25.92 1.75
N ASP A 215 3.82 -27.03 1.03
CA ASP A 215 4.15 -27.06 -0.40
C ASP A 215 5.53 -26.43 -0.71
N GLN A 216 6.41 -26.40 0.29
CA GLN A 216 7.79 -25.95 0.17
C GLN A 216 8.70 -27.05 -0.38
N GLY A 217 9.78 -26.65 -1.07
CA GLY A 217 10.83 -27.58 -1.46
C GLY A 217 11.53 -28.19 -0.24
N SER A 218 12.12 -29.37 -0.39
CA SER A 218 12.75 -30.14 0.70
C SER A 218 13.90 -29.42 1.42
N ALA A 219 14.47 -28.37 0.79
CA ALA A 219 15.52 -27.55 1.39
C ALA A 219 14.99 -26.46 2.35
N VAL A 220 13.70 -26.12 2.28
CA VAL A 220 13.10 -25.05 3.10
C VAL A 220 12.44 -25.68 4.33
N PRO A 221 12.77 -25.23 5.56
CA PRO A 221 12.12 -25.72 6.77
C PRO A 221 10.62 -25.42 6.79
N GLU A 222 9.82 -26.35 7.32
CA GLU A 222 8.38 -26.15 7.50
C GLU A 222 8.07 -25.05 8.54
N HIS A 223 8.90 -24.95 9.59
CA HIS A 223 8.75 -23.98 10.66
C HIS A 223 9.92 -23.01 10.66
N ILE A 224 9.63 -21.71 10.59
CA ILE A 224 10.65 -20.67 10.64
C ILE A 224 10.24 -19.62 11.66
N THR A 225 11.18 -19.16 12.47
CA THR A 225 10.96 -18.06 13.42
C THR A 225 12.04 -17.01 13.28
N ARG A 226 11.65 -15.74 13.48
CA ARG A 226 12.56 -14.60 13.39
C ARG A 226 12.24 -13.59 14.48
N THR A 227 13.27 -13.16 15.19
CA THR A 227 13.19 -12.08 16.20
C THR A 227 14.15 -10.96 15.85
N LEU A 228 13.63 -9.73 15.84
CA LEU A 228 14.37 -8.54 15.46
C LEU A 228 14.06 -7.40 16.42
N PRO A 229 15.00 -7.03 17.32
CA PRO A 229 14.96 -5.74 17.98
C PRO A 229 15.42 -4.66 17.00
N THR A 230 14.72 -3.52 16.99
CA THR A 230 15.07 -2.35 16.18
C THR A 230 15.11 -1.13 17.07
N PHE A 231 16.16 -0.33 16.96
CA PHE A 231 16.27 0.96 17.60
C PHE A 231 16.33 2.06 16.54
N SER A 232 15.59 3.13 16.73
CA SER A 232 15.77 4.34 15.94
C SER A 232 15.80 5.59 16.83
N LEU A 233 16.55 6.59 16.40
CA LEU A 233 16.60 7.91 17.01
C LEU A 233 16.38 8.95 15.93
N ASP A 234 15.23 9.61 16.00
CA ASP A 234 14.86 10.69 15.10
C ASP A 234 15.03 12.03 15.81
N SER A 235 15.68 12.99 15.19
CA SER A 235 15.92 14.30 15.79
C SER A 235 15.95 15.39 14.73
N GLY A 236 15.45 16.57 15.09
CA GLY A 236 15.43 17.72 14.19
C GLY A 236 15.36 19.03 14.93
N LEU A 237 15.70 20.10 14.22
CA LEU A 237 15.63 21.48 14.70
C LEU A 237 14.78 22.32 13.75
N TYR A 238 14.22 23.41 14.26
CA TYR A 238 13.45 24.37 13.49
C TYR A 238 14.13 25.74 13.55
N PHE A 239 14.49 26.30 12.40
CA PHE A 239 15.05 27.64 12.28
C PHE A 239 14.20 28.51 11.37
N ASP A 240 13.58 29.54 11.94
CA ASP A 240 12.75 30.48 11.19
C ASP A 240 13.47 31.80 10.96
N ARG A 241 13.32 32.33 9.74
CA ARG A 241 13.70 33.71 9.42
C ARG A 241 12.63 34.41 8.59
N GLN A 242 12.44 35.68 8.87
CA GLN A 242 11.60 36.56 8.06
C GLN A 242 12.32 36.94 6.77
N MET A 243 11.59 36.94 5.65
CA MET A 243 12.10 37.35 4.34
C MET A 243 10.99 37.95 3.46
N THR A 244 11.39 38.50 2.32
CA THR A 244 10.46 38.92 1.26
C THR A 244 10.59 37.97 0.07
N TRP A 245 9.46 37.47 -0.43
CA TRP A 245 9.38 36.55 -1.56
C TRP A 245 8.48 37.17 -2.64
N PHE A 246 9.07 37.58 -3.78
CA PHE A 246 8.36 38.28 -4.87
C PHE A 246 7.45 39.43 -4.41
N GLY A 247 7.88 40.22 -3.41
CA GLY A 247 7.12 41.35 -2.88
C GLY A 247 6.13 41.00 -1.76
N HIS A 248 6.01 39.74 -1.37
CA HIS A 248 5.20 39.28 -0.24
C HIS A 248 6.07 39.01 0.98
N ASN A 249 5.55 39.31 2.18
CA ASN A 249 6.21 38.92 3.43
C ASN A 249 6.06 37.42 3.64
N ALA A 250 7.17 36.73 3.80
CA ALA A 250 7.22 35.29 3.95
C ALA A 250 8.15 34.88 5.09
N THR A 251 7.92 33.70 5.64
CA THR A 251 8.82 33.04 6.58
C THR A 251 9.51 31.91 5.85
N GLN A 252 10.84 31.85 5.95
CA GLN A 252 11.59 30.66 5.57
C GLN A 252 11.92 29.86 6.82
N THR A 253 11.47 28.62 6.84
CA THR A 253 11.83 27.61 7.85
C THR A 253 12.91 26.72 7.26
N LEU A 254 13.96 26.44 8.03
CA LEU A 254 15.03 25.52 7.72
C LEU A 254 15.06 24.42 8.77
N GLU A 255 14.97 23.16 8.34
CA GLU A 255 14.84 22.01 9.24
C GLU A 255 15.94 20.97 8.95
N PRO A 256 17.07 21.03 9.66
CA PRO A 256 18.01 19.91 9.66
C PRO A 256 17.42 18.74 10.45
N ARG A 257 17.55 17.53 9.91
CA ARG A 257 17.08 16.29 10.54
C ARG A 257 18.14 15.20 10.48
N LEU A 258 18.31 14.51 11.60
CA LEU A 258 19.17 13.34 11.74
C LEU A 258 18.33 12.14 12.18
N TYR A 259 18.48 11.03 11.48
CA TYR A 259 17.77 9.78 11.80
C TYR A 259 18.75 8.61 11.82
N TYR A 260 18.97 8.05 13.00
CA TYR A 260 19.76 6.84 13.19
C TYR A 260 18.85 5.61 13.26
N LEU A 261 19.23 4.53 12.58
CA LEU A 261 18.50 3.26 12.57
C LEU A 261 19.45 2.09 12.75
N TYR A 262 19.13 1.23 13.71
CA TYR A 262 19.82 -0.02 13.96
C TYR A 262 18.84 -1.21 14.03
N THR A 263 19.06 -2.18 13.16
CA THR A 263 18.39 -3.50 13.15
C THR A 263 19.46 -4.55 12.87
N PRO A 264 19.67 -5.53 13.77
CA PRO A 264 20.72 -6.53 13.58
C PRO A 264 20.40 -7.42 12.38
N TYR A 265 21.45 -7.95 11.76
CA TYR A 265 21.30 -8.95 10.72
C TYR A 265 20.75 -10.26 11.28
N ARG A 266 19.77 -10.81 10.57
CA ARG A 266 19.32 -12.19 10.65
C ARG A 266 19.24 -12.74 9.24
N ASP A 267 19.70 -13.97 9.09
CA ASP A 267 19.52 -14.68 7.82
C ASP A 267 18.01 -14.95 7.60
N GLN A 268 17.57 -14.68 6.38
CA GLN A 268 16.18 -14.70 5.94
C GLN A 268 16.04 -15.40 4.59
N SER A 269 17.08 -16.08 4.10
CA SER A 269 17.09 -16.83 2.83
C SER A 269 15.97 -17.86 2.76
N ASP A 270 15.69 -18.51 3.88
CA ASP A 270 14.73 -19.61 3.95
C ASP A 270 13.27 -19.12 4.04
N ILE A 271 13.05 -17.82 4.26
CA ILE A 271 11.70 -17.25 4.35
C ILE A 271 11.21 -16.99 2.92
N PRO A 272 10.10 -17.60 2.46
CA PRO A 272 9.52 -17.27 1.16
C PRO A 272 9.05 -15.82 1.07
N ASP A 273 8.98 -15.28 -0.14
CA ASP A 273 8.38 -13.97 -0.37
C ASP A 273 6.89 -14.10 -0.71
N PHE A 274 6.02 -13.66 0.21
CA PHE A 274 4.58 -13.66 0.02
C PHE A 274 4.05 -12.27 -0.35
N ASP A 275 4.51 -11.24 0.36
CA ASP A 275 4.01 -9.86 0.20
C ASP A 275 5.09 -8.78 0.27
N THR A 276 6.35 -9.12 -0.03
CA THR A 276 7.46 -8.16 -0.01
C THR A 276 7.61 -7.43 -1.35
N ALA A 277 7.90 -6.14 -1.25
CA ALA A 277 8.38 -5.35 -2.39
C ALA A 277 9.41 -4.33 -1.91
N ALA A 278 10.29 -3.88 -2.80
CA ALA A 278 11.18 -2.77 -2.49
C ALA A 278 10.38 -1.47 -2.39
N ILE A 279 10.76 -0.59 -1.46
CA ILE A 279 10.22 0.76 -1.38
C ILE A 279 11.02 1.64 -2.34
N ASP A 280 10.33 2.44 -3.15
CA ASP A 280 10.96 3.41 -4.03
C ASP A 280 11.81 4.42 -3.24
N SER A 281 12.92 4.83 -3.86
CA SER A 281 13.82 5.83 -3.27
C SER A 281 13.20 7.23 -3.33
N ALA A 282 12.34 7.54 -2.36
CA ALA A 282 11.77 8.86 -2.09
C ALA A 282 12.43 9.49 -0.86
N TYR A 283 12.32 10.82 -0.71
CA TYR A 283 12.92 11.53 0.43
C TYR A 283 12.42 10.98 1.78
N ASP A 284 11.10 10.83 1.94
CA ASP A 284 10.49 10.29 3.15
C ASP A 284 10.89 8.83 3.43
N ALA A 285 11.20 8.05 2.38
CA ALA A 285 11.57 6.65 2.52
C ALA A 285 12.89 6.47 3.30
N MET A 286 13.74 7.51 3.36
CA MET A 286 15.01 7.48 4.11
C MET A 286 14.84 7.44 5.63
N PHE A 287 13.63 7.74 6.13
CA PHE A 287 13.29 7.77 7.55
C PHE A 287 12.44 6.57 7.99
N LEU A 288 12.23 5.60 7.09
CA LEU A 288 11.51 4.37 7.41
C LEU A 288 12.41 3.40 8.18
N SER A 289 11.81 2.68 9.13
CA SER A 289 12.48 1.63 9.90
C SER A 289 12.72 0.33 9.11
N ASN A 290 12.12 0.20 7.92
CA ASN A 290 12.35 -0.91 7.00
C ASN A 290 12.40 -0.40 5.54
N ARG A 291 13.26 -1.01 4.73
CA ARG A 291 13.40 -0.69 3.30
C ARG A 291 12.48 -1.49 2.36
N PHE A 292 11.69 -2.39 2.93
CA PHE A 292 10.76 -3.27 2.21
C PHE A 292 9.32 -3.06 2.69
N ILE A 293 8.38 -3.21 1.75
CA ILE A 293 6.96 -3.43 2.01
C ILE A 293 6.80 -4.87 2.52
N GLY A 294 5.72 -5.14 3.25
CA GLY A 294 5.43 -6.48 3.76
C GLY A 294 6.24 -6.82 5.00
N LYS A 295 6.28 -8.11 5.34
CA LYS A 295 6.95 -8.59 6.55
C LYS A 295 7.92 -9.73 6.29
N ASP A 296 8.03 -10.24 5.08
CA ASP A 296 8.90 -11.39 4.81
C ASP A 296 10.38 -10.99 4.74
N ARG A 297 10.68 -9.76 4.31
CA ARG A 297 12.02 -9.17 4.43
C ARG A 297 12.04 -7.97 5.36
N ILE A 298 12.85 -8.05 6.40
CA ILE A 298 13.21 -6.91 7.26
C ILE A 298 14.69 -6.62 7.04
N GLY A 299 14.98 -5.41 6.55
CA GLY A 299 16.34 -4.98 6.25
C GLY A 299 17.18 -4.83 7.50
N ASP A 300 18.34 -5.48 7.51
CA ASP A 300 19.41 -5.17 8.45
C ASP A 300 19.89 -3.73 8.22
N ALA A 301 20.11 -3.00 9.31
CA ALA A 301 20.42 -1.58 9.28
C ALA A 301 21.43 -1.22 10.37
N ASN A 302 22.41 -0.43 10.00
CA ASN A 302 23.23 0.36 10.89
C ASN A 302 23.61 1.62 10.10
N GLN A 303 22.79 2.65 10.22
CA GLN A 303 22.83 3.78 9.29
C GLN A 303 22.41 5.09 9.94
N LEU A 304 22.92 6.19 9.40
CA LEU A 304 22.55 7.56 9.75
C LEU A 304 22.07 8.29 8.50
N THR A 305 20.82 8.71 8.51
CA THR A 305 20.26 9.65 7.52
C THR A 305 20.54 11.07 7.99
N THR A 306 21.15 11.86 7.12
CA THR A 306 21.33 13.32 7.29
C THR A 306 20.51 14.03 6.24
N ALA A 307 19.64 14.94 6.65
CA ALA A 307 18.78 15.66 5.73
C ALA A 307 18.56 17.12 6.14
N LEU A 308 18.16 17.92 5.17
CA LEU A 308 17.87 19.33 5.30
C LEU A 308 16.65 19.66 4.42
N SER A 309 15.58 20.16 5.03
CA SER A 309 14.45 20.76 4.31
C SER A 309 14.43 22.27 4.52
N SER A 310 13.94 22.99 3.52
CA SER A 310 13.59 24.39 3.65
C SER A 310 12.25 24.68 3.00
N THR A 311 11.38 25.33 3.76
CA THR A 311 10.01 25.65 3.38
C THR A 311 9.82 27.16 3.46
N ILE A 312 9.20 27.73 2.43
CA ILE A 312 8.85 29.14 2.36
C ILE A 312 7.33 29.25 2.46
N THR A 313 6.86 29.97 3.46
CA THR A 313 5.44 30.12 3.78
C THR A 313 5.05 31.58 3.72
N ASP A 314 3.95 31.89 3.02
CA ASP A 314 3.39 33.23 2.96
C ASP A 314 2.80 33.63 4.34
N ASN A 315 3.21 34.78 4.89
CA ASN A 315 2.82 35.17 6.24
C ASN A 315 1.34 35.58 6.35
N GLN A 316 0.71 36.00 5.25
CA GLN A 316 -0.68 36.46 5.27
C GLN A 316 -1.66 35.29 5.14
N SER A 317 -1.42 34.41 4.17
CA SER A 317 -2.30 33.27 3.88
C SER A 317 -1.92 31.99 4.61
N GLY A 318 -0.71 31.89 5.16
CA GLY A 318 -0.15 30.66 5.74
C GLY A 318 0.14 29.58 4.69
N ARG A 319 0.06 29.90 3.40
CA ARG A 319 0.25 28.94 2.31
C ARG A 319 1.73 28.68 2.08
N GLU A 320 2.10 27.41 2.00
CA GLU A 320 3.40 26.97 1.50
C GLU A 320 3.60 27.42 0.04
N LEU A 321 4.60 28.25 -0.19
CA LEU A 321 4.97 28.79 -1.50
C LEU A 321 6.01 27.91 -2.19
N ALA A 322 7.00 27.41 -1.46
CA ALA A 322 8.01 26.54 -2.02
C ALA A 322 8.63 25.65 -0.95
N THR A 323 8.95 24.42 -1.32
CA THR A 323 9.69 23.47 -0.47
C THR A 323 10.83 22.87 -1.26
N LEU A 324 12.01 22.78 -0.63
CA LEU A 324 13.16 22.04 -1.13
C LEU A 324 13.69 21.17 -0.01
N ALA A 325 13.91 19.89 -0.29
CA ALA A 325 14.48 18.97 0.67
C ALA A 325 15.61 18.15 0.02
N VAL A 326 16.66 17.89 0.78
CA VAL A 326 17.80 17.08 0.35
C VAL A 326 18.29 16.20 1.49
N GLY A 327 18.64 14.96 1.20
CA GLY A 327 19.21 14.07 2.20
C GLY A 327 19.99 12.91 1.61
N GLN A 328 20.74 12.24 2.49
CA GLN A 328 21.56 11.09 2.17
C GLN A 328 21.63 10.17 3.39
N ILE A 329 21.76 8.87 3.12
CA ILE A 329 22.00 7.85 4.13
C ILE A 329 23.48 7.45 4.10
N GLN A 330 24.15 7.53 5.24
CA GLN A 330 25.45 6.92 5.48
C GLN A 330 25.23 5.54 6.11
N TYR A 331 25.79 4.50 5.50
CA TYR A 331 25.77 3.14 6.01
C TYR A 331 27.06 2.86 6.79
N PHE A 332 26.93 2.27 7.97
CA PHE A 332 28.06 1.85 8.82
C PHE A 332 28.32 0.34 8.73
N ALA A 333 27.42 -0.41 8.10
CA ALA A 333 27.56 -1.84 7.82
C ALA A 333 26.92 -2.17 6.47
N ASP A 334 27.40 -3.25 5.85
CA ASP A 334 26.84 -3.79 4.62
C ASP A 334 25.40 -4.25 4.84
N ARG A 335 24.56 -4.04 3.83
CA ARG A 335 23.15 -4.44 3.84
C ARG A 335 23.04 -5.80 3.19
N ARG A 336 22.79 -6.82 4.01
CA ARG A 336 22.81 -8.23 3.58
C ARG A 336 21.45 -8.77 3.17
N VAL A 337 20.37 -8.25 3.75
CA VAL A 337 19.01 -8.70 3.40
C VAL A 337 18.54 -8.00 2.12
N SER A 338 18.26 -8.74 1.06
CA SER A 338 17.76 -8.20 -0.21
C SER A 338 16.71 -9.11 -0.85
N LEU A 339 16.10 -8.65 -1.95
CA LEU A 339 15.11 -9.40 -2.73
C LEU A 339 15.75 -10.30 -3.80
N LEU A 340 17.00 -10.01 -4.18
CA LEU A 340 17.73 -10.67 -5.27
C LEU A 340 18.98 -11.39 -4.76
N ASP A 341 19.02 -11.74 -3.47
CA ASP A 341 20.15 -12.40 -2.79
C ASP A 341 21.52 -11.74 -3.07
N SER A 342 21.52 -10.42 -3.14
CA SER A 342 22.72 -9.59 -3.29
C SER A 342 23.05 -8.85 -1.99
N VAL A 343 24.35 -8.72 -1.70
CA VAL A 343 24.86 -7.87 -0.62
C VAL A 343 25.17 -6.50 -1.17
N SER A 344 24.66 -5.45 -0.53
CA SER A 344 25.01 -4.06 -0.88
C SER A 344 26.04 -3.51 0.11
N SER A 345 27.26 -3.33 -0.38
CA SER A 345 28.42 -2.83 0.38
C SER A 345 28.70 -1.34 0.18
N ALA A 346 27.79 -0.61 -0.47
CA ALA A 346 27.94 0.82 -0.64
C ALA A 346 27.93 1.50 0.75
N SER A 347 28.89 2.38 1.00
CA SER A 347 28.97 3.12 2.26
C SER A 347 27.95 4.26 2.33
N ARG A 348 27.36 4.68 1.21
CA ARG A 348 26.38 5.77 1.14
C ARG A 348 25.27 5.47 0.13
N SER A 349 24.09 6.06 0.34
CA SER A 349 23.04 6.11 -0.67
C SER A 349 23.35 7.19 -1.73
N SER A 350 22.64 7.15 -2.85
CA SER A 350 22.47 8.33 -3.69
C SER A 350 21.91 9.49 -2.86
N VAL A 351 22.27 10.72 -3.25
CA VAL A 351 21.64 11.92 -2.70
C VAL A 351 20.22 11.99 -3.25
N ILE A 352 19.24 12.18 -2.37
CA ILE A 352 17.85 12.34 -2.75
C ILE A 352 17.48 13.80 -2.54
N ALA A 353 16.92 14.44 -3.56
CA ALA A 353 16.40 15.78 -3.49
C ALA A 353 14.96 15.82 -4.02
N GLU A 354 14.12 16.62 -3.39
CA GLU A 354 12.76 16.87 -3.84
C GLU A 354 12.43 18.36 -3.76
N GLY A 355 11.59 18.81 -4.69
CA GLY A 355 11.18 20.21 -4.76
C GLY A 355 9.72 20.37 -5.13
N ARG A 356 9.05 21.29 -4.45
CA ARG A 356 7.68 21.70 -4.77
C ARG A 356 7.65 23.20 -5.01
N PRO A 357 7.59 23.66 -6.28
CA PRO A 357 7.35 25.07 -6.57
C PRO A 357 5.89 25.50 -6.24
N PRO A 358 5.61 26.81 -6.26
CA PRO A 358 4.28 27.36 -5.95
C PRO A 358 3.13 26.81 -6.83
N HIS A 359 3.47 26.26 -8.00
CA HIS A 359 2.53 25.79 -9.02
C HIS A 359 2.86 24.38 -9.55
N GLY A 360 3.15 23.41 -8.67
CA GLY A 360 3.24 21.99 -9.04
C GLY A 360 4.27 21.20 -8.22
N LYS A 361 4.31 19.88 -8.39
CA LYS A 361 5.39 19.02 -7.86
C LYS A 361 6.44 18.84 -8.96
N ILE A 362 7.73 19.03 -8.65
CA ILE A 362 8.84 18.63 -9.54
C ILE A 362 9.76 17.72 -8.72
N ALA A 363 9.63 16.41 -8.89
CA ALA A 363 10.62 15.47 -8.38
C ALA A 363 11.80 15.44 -9.36
N VAL A 364 12.99 15.84 -8.92
CA VAL A 364 14.22 15.75 -9.73
C VAL A 364 15.12 14.70 -9.10
N ARG A 365 15.33 13.58 -9.81
CA ARG A 365 16.43 12.67 -9.49
C ARG A 365 17.75 13.32 -9.91
N PRO A 366 18.75 13.47 -9.02
CA PRO A 366 20.01 14.13 -9.35
C PRO A 366 20.98 13.28 -10.22
N ASP A 367 20.50 12.20 -10.84
CA ASP A 367 21.29 11.24 -11.64
C ASP A 367 21.93 11.86 -12.92
N VAL A 368 21.81 13.17 -13.15
CA VAL A 368 22.25 13.85 -14.40
C VAL A 368 23.40 14.86 -14.20
N PHE A 369 24.00 14.97 -13.00
CA PHE A 369 25.22 15.78 -12.85
C PHE A 369 26.42 14.96 -12.38
N ALA A 370 26.92 14.11 -13.28
CA ALA A 370 28.31 13.65 -13.23
C ALA A 370 29.22 14.82 -13.66
N TRP A 371 29.67 15.62 -12.70
CA TRP A 371 30.88 16.42 -12.91
C TRP A 371 32.08 15.49 -12.81
N HIS A 372 32.59 15.07 -13.98
CA HIS A 372 33.94 14.53 -14.07
C HIS A 372 34.94 15.59 -13.59
N ARG A 373 35.82 15.19 -12.68
CA ARG A 373 37.19 15.68 -12.65
C ARG A 373 38.10 14.58 -13.15
#